data_AF-A0A1G9WZK2-F1
#
_entry.id   AF-A0A1G9WZK2-F1
#
_cell.length_a   1.000
_cell.length_b   1.000
_cell.length_c   1.000
_cell.angle_alpha   90.00
_cell.angle_beta   90.00
_cell.angle_gamma   90.00
#
_symmetry.space_group_name_H-M   'P 1'
#
loop_
_entity.id
_entity.type
_entity.pdbx_description
1 polymer ?
#
loop_
_entity_poly.entity_id
_entity_poly.type
_entity_poly.pdbx_seq_one_letter_code
_entity_poly.pdbx_strand_id
1 'polypeptide(L)'
;MATSSDRAVPSGTVSSSARPRLLLLSSGVRDHDWACERLGGDAWLITCSGEETLLAAALAEMRLRWGVPDRVVPLDGRSIPLAARLREVLGLAAQPVDSAPRDRRETHQRAVAAGLRTVQLLDRATLEDWDFRTPVIAKPVSRADAGIRRLTSSYDLADLDPDADMLFEEWVIAPVCHVEGIAVDGGIAAARLFYYVGPGAGRVPVTDQRALTRLTEAAADVVAGMALPDGAFHIELFDLPTNPMLLDVLVPLAPVEDRARTKSCVATRDRQRARASVPAGDPRLALDAFRFTAA
;
A
#
# COMPACT_ATOMS: atom_id res chain seq x y z
N MET A 1 -65.74 11.40 -8.26
CA MET A 1 -64.60 11.50 -9.21
C MET A 1 -63.31 11.59 -8.39
N ALA A 2 -62.60 10.48 -8.23
CA ALA A 2 -61.22 10.43 -7.79
C ALA A 2 -60.69 9.05 -8.21
N THR A 3 -59.98 9.01 -9.34
CA THR A 3 -59.37 7.78 -9.87
C THR A 3 -57.98 7.62 -9.26
N SER A 4 -57.84 6.59 -8.42
CA SER A 4 -56.57 6.08 -7.89
C SER A 4 -55.75 5.49 -9.04
N SER A 5 -54.61 6.09 -9.37
CA SER A 5 -53.66 5.56 -10.35
C SER A 5 -52.59 4.75 -9.64
N ASP A 6 -52.73 3.42 -9.67
CA ASP A 6 -51.66 2.46 -9.39
C ASP A 6 -50.52 2.65 -10.39
N ARG A 7 -49.38 3.16 -9.94
CA ARG A 7 -48.12 3.11 -10.69
C ARG A 7 -47.38 1.84 -10.30
N ALA A 8 -47.43 0.84 -11.17
CA ALA A 8 -46.54 -0.31 -11.14
C ALA A 8 -45.08 0.17 -11.25
N VAL A 9 -44.29 -0.12 -10.22
CA VAL A 9 -42.83 0.08 -10.24
C VAL A 9 -42.24 -1.03 -11.12
N PRO A 10 -41.44 -0.71 -12.16
CA PRO A 10 -40.81 -1.73 -12.98
C PRO A 10 -39.78 -2.50 -12.14
N SER A 11 -39.97 -3.80 -12.01
CA SER A 11 -38.97 -4.73 -11.49
C SER A 11 -37.84 -4.86 -12.52
N GLY A 12 -36.89 -3.92 -12.49
CA GLY A 12 -35.65 -4.03 -13.24
C GLY A 12 -34.82 -5.17 -12.66
N THR A 13 -34.62 -6.23 -13.44
CA THR A 13 -33.60 -7.23 -13.20
C THR A 13 -32.25 -6.54 -13.14
N VAL A 14 -31.66 -6.43 -11.95
CA VAL A 14 -30.28 -6.01 -11.78
C VAL A 14 -29.44 -7.06 -12.50
N SER A 15 -28.95 -6.70 -13.69
CA SER A 15 -27.92 -7.47 -14.40
C SER A 15 -26.79 -7.69 -13.39
N SER A 16 -26.47 -8.93 -13.06
CA SER A 16 -25.31 -9.22 -12.23
C SER A 16 -24.10 -8.70 -13.00
N SER A 17 -23.61 -7.52 -12.65
CA SER A 17 -22.40 -6.95 -13.24
C SER A 17 -21.32 -8.01 -13.11
N ALA A 18 -20.78 -8.46 -14.24
CA ALA A 18 -19.69 -9.41 -14.25
C ALA A 18 -18.60 -8.89 -13.30
N ARG A 19 -18.10 -9.76 -12.42
CA ARG A 19 -17.07 -9.40 -11.45
C ARG A 19 -15.83 -8.88 -12.19
N PRO A 20 -15.18 -7.82 -11.70
CA PRO A 20 -13.98 -7.29 -12.34
C PRO A 20 -12.84 -8.32 -12.27
N ARG A 21 -12.11 -8.47 -13.38
CA ARG A 21 -10.89 -9.29 -13.44
C ARG A 21 -9.73 -8.51 -12.85
N LEU A 22 -9.11 -9.07 -11.83
CA LEU A 22 -8.04 -8.41 -11.08
C LEU A 22 -6.69 -9.01 -11.43
N LEU A 23 -5.69 -8.18 -11.66
CA LEU A 23 -4.28 -8.57 -11.64
C LEU A 23 -3.67 -8.15 -10.30
N LEU A 24 -3.39 -9.11 -9.44
CA LEU A 24 -2.79 -8.87 -8.14
C LEU A 24 -1.26 -8.99 -8.22
N LEU A 25 -0.54 -8.14 -7.48
CA LEU A 25 0.93 -8.16 -7.40
C LEU A 25 1.40 -8.23 -5.95
N SER A 26 2.21 -9.21 -5.61
CA SER A 26 2.87 -9.29 -4.30
C SER A 26 4.35 -9.64 -4.45
N SER A 27 5.17 -9.16 -3.54
CA SER A 27 6.58 -9.53 -3.36
C SER A 27 6.77 -10.80 -2.53
N GLY A 28 5.69 -11.37 -1.98
CA GLY A 28 5.71 -12.55 -1.10
C GLY A 28 4.76 -13.67 -1.52
N VAL A 29 5.17 -14.91 -1.26
CA VAL A 29 4.37 -16.11 -1.58
C VAL A 29 3.14 -16.25 -0.67
N ARG A 30 3.12 -15.66 0.53
CA ARG A 30 1.99 -15.81 1.47
C ARG A 30 0.76 -15.03 1.06
N ASP A 31 0.95 -13.85 0.49
CA ASP A 31 -0.16 -13.06 -0.05
C ASP A 31 -0.75 -13.75 -1.27
N HIS A 32 0.04 -14.62 -1.92
CA HIS A 32 -0.36 -15.34 -3.11
C HIS A 32 -1.48 -16.33 -2.85
N ASP A 33 -1.27 -17.18 -1.86
CA ASP A 33 -2.22 -18.20 -1.47
C ASP A 33 -3.53 -17.55 -0.96
N TRP A 34 -3.41 -16.47 -0.17
CA TRP A 34 -4.56 -15.70 0.33
C TRP A 34 -5.46 -15.17 -0.79
N ALA A 35 -4.85 -14.65 -1.85
CA ALA A 35 -5.53 -14.00 -2.96
C ALA A 35 -6.22 -15.02 -3.88
N CYS A 36 -5.50 -16.05 -4.29
CA CYS A 36 -6.02 -17.14 -5.12
C CYS A 36 -7.21 -17.85 -4.44
N GLU A 37 -7.15 -18.05 -3.11
CA GLU A 37 -8.23 -18.67 -2.34
C GLU A 37 -9.50 -17.80 -2.27
N ARG A 38 -9.36 -16.47 -2.15
CA ARG A 38 -10.51 -15.57 -1.95
C ARG A 38 -11.17 -15.10 -3.23
N LEU A 39 -10.36 -14.86 -4.25
CA LEU A 39 -10.83 -14.22 -5.47
C LEU A 39 -11.09 -15.24 -6.59
N GLY A 40 -10.67 -16.49 -6.40
CA GLY A 40 -11.00 -17.60 -7.28
C GLY A 40 -10.59 -17.35 -8.74
N GLY A 41 -11.51 -17.60 -9.67
CA GLY A 41 -11.29 -17.40 -11.11
C GLY A 41 -11.33 -15.96 -11.58
N ASP A 42 -11.53 -14.99 -10.67
CA ASP A 42 -11.66 -13.57 -11.00
C ASP A 42 -10.34 -12.79 -10.78
N ALA A 43 -9.32 -13.43 -10.18
CA ALA A 43 -8.01 -12.80 -9.98
C ALA A 43 -6.85 -13.63 -10.53
N TRP A 44 -6.02 -12.97 -11.32
CA TRP A 44 -4.73 -13.45 -11.74
C TRP A 44 -3.69 -12.83 -10.84
N LEU A 45 -2.75 -13.61 -10.35
CA LEU A 45 -1.80 -13.12 -9.39
C LEU A 45 -0.38 -13.43 -9.87
N ILE A 46 0.47 -12.41 -9.78
CA ILE A 46 1.88 -12.51 -10.13
C ILE A 46 2.71 -12.17 -8.89
N THR A 47 3.53 -13.14 -8.48
CA THR A 47 4.55 -12.90 -7.45
C THR A 47 5.75 -12.24 -8.11
N CYS A 48 6.06 -11.02 -7.68
CA CYS A 48 7.12 -10.19 -8.22
C CYS A 48 8.40 -10.48 -7.43
N SER A 49 9.08 -11.59 -7.75
CA SER A 49 10.34 -11.98 -7.10
C SER A 49 11.58 -11.28 -7.69
N GLY A 50 11.41 -10.26 -8.53
CA GLY A 50 12.49 -9.49 -9.14
C GLY A 50 13.01 -10.03 -10.48
N GLU A 51 12.44 -11.09 -11.03
CA GLU A 51 12.80 -11.61 -12.36
C GLU A 51 11.86 -11.06 -13.45
N GLU A 52 12.33 -10.05 -14.20
CA GLU A 52 11.56 -9.38 -15.26
C GLU A 52 11.08 -10.34 -16.36
N THR A 53 11.88 -11.36 -16.68
CA THR A 53 11.54 -12.38 -17.69
C THR A 53 10.35 -13.25 -17.26
N LEU A 54 10.24 -13.56 -15.96
CA LEU A 54 9.10 -14.29 -15.42
C LEU A 54 7.83 -13.45 -15.46
N LEU A 55 7.95 -12.13 -15.21
CA LEU A 55 6.82 -11.21 -15.31
C LEU A 55 6.28 -11.13 -16.75
N ALA A 56 7.15 -10.99 -17.75
CA ALA A 56 6.74 -10.91 -19.15
C ALA A 56 6.01 -12.20 -19.61
N ALA A 57 6.54 -13.37 -19.24
CA ALA A 57 5.90 -14.65 -19.54
C ALA A 57 4.53 -14.79 -18.85
N ALA A 58 4.45 -14.42 -17.56
CA ALA A 58 3.20 -14.46 -16.81
C ALA A 58 2.12 -13.52 -17.38
N LEU A 59 2.51 -12.31 -17.84
CA LEU A 59 1.59 -11.38 -18.50
C LEU A 59 1.13 -11.87 -19.88
N ALA A 60 2.01 -12.51 -20.65
CA ALA A 60 1.64 -13.11 -21.93
C ALA A 60 0.64 -14.28 -21.73
N GLU A 61 0.89 -15.15 -20.75
CA GLU A 61 -0.03 -16.23 -20.39
C GLU A 61 -1.39 -15.69 -19.90
N MET A 62 -1.37 -14.69 -19.02
CA MET A 62 -2.57 -13.99 -18.56
C MET A 62 -3.36 -13.41 -19.74
N ARG A 63 -2.71 -12.66 -20.64
CA ARG A 63 -3.37 -12.06 -21.81
C ARG A 63 -4.00 -13.12 -22.71
N LEU A 64 -3.31 -14.24 -22.93
CA LEU A 64 -3.84 -15.33 -23.76
C LEU A 64 -5.08 -15.99 -23.14
N ARG A 65 -5.08 -16.19 -21.83
CA ARG A 65 -6.16 -16.91 -21.13
C ARG A 65 -7.32 -16.01 -20.73
N TRP A 66 -7.02 -14.82 -20.24
CA TRP A 66 -7.96 -13.93 -19.55
C TRP A 66 -8.12 -12.57 -20.23
N GLY A 67 -7.31 -12.26 -21.24
CA GLY A 67 -7.27 -10.93 -21.84
C GLY A 67 -6.64 -9.87 -20.93
N VAL A 68 -6.95 -8.61 -21.18
CA VAL A 68 -6.51 -7.48 -20.35
C VAL A 68 -7.34 -7.45 -19.06
N PRO A 69 -6.74 -7.41 -17.85
CA PRO A 69 -7.47 -7.32 -16.60
C PRO A 69 -8.18 -5.96 -16.49
N ASP A 70 -9.24 -5.89 -15.70
CA ASP A 70 -9.98 -4.64 -15.49
C ASP A 70 -9.26 -3.73 -14.49
N ARG A 71 -8.43 -4.31 -13.59
CA ARG A 71 -7.64 -3.60 -12.58
C ARG A 71 -6.30 -4.29 -12.32
N VAL A 72 -5.30 -3.51 -11.90
CA VAL A 72 -4.05 -3.99 -11.30
C VAL A 72 -4.00 -3.55 -9.84
N VAL A 73 -3.62 -4.45 -8.93
CA VAL A 73 -3.75 -4.29 -7.47
C VAL A 73 -2.46 -4.77 -6.78
N PRO A 74 -1.56 -3.86 -6.34
CA PRO A 74 -0.43 -4.19 -5.49
C PRO A 74 -0.90 -4.56 -4.07
N LEU A 75 -0.46 -5.71 -3.57
CA LEU A 75 -0.77 -6.21 -2.23
C LEU A 75 0.24 -5.74 -1.18
N ASP A 76 1.36 -5.12 -1.58
CA ASP A 76 2.36 -4.60 -0.67
C ASP A 76 3.07 -3.35 -1.23
N GLY A 77 3.81 -2.65 -0.38
CA GLY A 77 4.51 -1.42 -0.75
C GLY A 77 5.57 -1.58 -1.84
N ARG A 78 6.18 -2.76 -1.97
CA ARG A 78 7.23 -3.04 -2.97
C ARG A 78 6.63 -3.25 -4.36
N SER A 79 5.39 -3.72 -4.45
CA SER A 79 4.71 -3.94 -5.73
C SER A 79 4.00 -2.71 -6.28
N ILE A 80 3.90 -1.60 -5.52
CA ILE A 80 3.28 -0.34 -5.95
C ILE A 80 3.89 0.23 -7.25
N PRO A 81 5.22 0.41 -7.37
CA PRO A 81 5.80 1.00 -8.59
C PRO A 81 5.55 0.13 -9.82
N LEU A 82 5.61 -1.19 -9.65
CA LEU A 82 5.32 -2.14 -10.71
C LEU A 82 3.85 -2.11 -11.13
N ALA A 83 2.92 -2.03 -10.17
CA ALA A 83 1.49 -1.90 -10.47
C ALA A 83 1.19 -0.65 -11.30
N ALA A 84 1.79 0.49 -10.96
CA ALA A 84 1.64 1.73 -11.70
C ALA A 84 2.07 1.55 -13.17
N ARG A 85 3.26 0.99 -13.39
CA ARG A 85 3.77 0.71 -14.73
C ARG A 85 2.93 -0.30 -15.51
N LEU A 86 2.43 -1.35 -14.87
CA LEU A 86 1.59 -2.34 -15.54
C LEU A 86 0.25 -1.75 -15.97
N ARG A 87 -0.34 -0.82 -15.22
CA ARG A 87 -1.56 -0.11 -15.65
C ARG A 87 -1.31 0.66 -16.95
N GLU A 88 -0.19 1.36 -17.04
CA GLU A 88 0.21 2.09 -18.27
C GLU A 88 0.36 1.13 -19.46
N VAL A 89 1.15 0.06 -19.31
CA VAL A 89 1.38 -0.95 -20.36
C VAL A 89 0.10 -1.68 -20.79
N LEU A 90 -0.86 -1.82 -19.88
CA LEU A 90 -2.15 -2.47 -20.13
C LEU A 90 -3.23 -1.49 -20.63
N GLY A 91 -2.93 -0.19 -20.73
CA GLY A 91 -3.91 0.83 -21.13
C GLY A 91 -5.03 1.05 -20.11
N LEU A 92 -4.78 0.75 -18.84
CA LEU A 92 -5.72 0.91 -17.75
C LEU A 92 -5.64 2.32 -17.17
N ALA A 93 -6.76 2.81 -16.64
CA ALA A 93 -6.80 4.09 -15.96
C ALA A 93 -5.73 4.12 -14.88
N ALA A 94 -4.83 5.11 -14.97
CA ALA A 94 -3.90 5.39 -13.90
C ALA A 94 -4.71 5.63 -12.63
N GLN A 95 -4.35 4.95 -11.54
CA GLN A 95 -4.71 5.53 -10.25
C GLN A 95 -3.99 6.86 -10.15
N PRO A 96 -4.64 7.94 -9.67
CA PRO A 96 -3.97 9.22 -9.52
C PRO A 96 -2.80 9.03 -8.57
N VAL A 97 -1.60 8.91 -9.13
CA VAL A 97 -0.33 8.80 -8.40
C VAL A 97 -0.17 10.01 -7.49
N ASP A 98 -0.76 11.15 -7.86
CA ASP A 98 -0.75 12.39 -7.10
C ASP A 98 -1.49 12.33 -5.76
N SER A 99 -2.37 11.34 -5.54
CA SER A 99 -3.14 11.26 -4.28
C SER A 99 -2.33 10.70 -3.11
N ALA A 100 -1.32 9.85 -3.37
CA ALA A 100 -0.43 9.32 -2.35
C ALA A 100 0.88 10.12 -2.29
N PRO A 101 1.45 10.36 -1.09
CA PRO A 101 2.78 10.96 -0.99
C PRO A 101 3.85 10.08 -1.65
N ARG A 102 4.72 10.64 -2.50
CA ARG A 102 5.76 9.87 -3.20
C ARG A 102 6.85 9.38 -2.26
N ASP A 103 7.26 10.23 -1.34
CA ASP A 103 8.33 9.96 -0.39
C ASP A 103 7.96 10.44 1.02
N ARG A 104 8.88 10.25 1.98
CA ARG A 104 8.64 10.65 3.37
C ARG A 104 8.57 12.17 3.51
N ARG A 105 9.39 12.92 2.77
CA ARG A 105 9.41 14.40 2.81
C ARG A 105 8.06 14.98 2.40
N GLU A 106 7.50 14.51 1.29
CA GLU A 106 6.18 14.91 0.80
C GLU A 106 5.07 14.55 1.80
N THR A 107 5.23 13.46 2.55
CA THR A 107 4.26 13.05 3.58
C THR A 107 4.16 14.06 4.69
N HIS A 108 5.30 14.49 5.25
CA HIS A 108 5.31 15.52 6.29
C HIS A 108 4.82 16.87 5.75
N GLN A 109 5.21 17.25 4.53
CA GLN A 109 4.74 18.49 3.91
C GLN A 109 3.22 18.51 3.75
N ARG A 110 2.62 17.42 3.23
CA ARG A 110 1.16 17.28 3.11
C ARG A 110 0.48 17.26 4.48
N ALA A 111 1.05 16.58 5.46
CA ALA A 111 0.52 16.55 6.82
C ALA A 111 0.46 17.94 7.45
N VAL A 112 1.57 18.70 7.36
CA VAL A 112 1.64 20.09 7.84
C VAL A 112 0.64 20.97 7.10
N ALA A 113 0.55 20.85 5.77
CA ALA A 113 -0.41 21.61 4.96
C ALA A 113 -1.87 21.29 5.33
N ALA A 114 -2.16 20.07 5.76
CA ALA A 114 -3.46 19.63 6.25
C ALA A 114 -3.74 20.03 7.72
N GLY A 115 -2.81 20.70 8.39
CA GLY A 115 -2.92 21.05 9.81
C GLY A 115 -2.75 19.86 10.76
N LEU A 116 -2.28 18.71 10.25
CA LEU A 116 -2.02 17.52 11.05
C LEU A 116 -0.72 17.70 11.81
N ARG A 117 -0.71 17.22 13.06
CA ARG A 117 0.53 17.16 13.83
C ARG A 117 1.40 16.04 13.29
N THR A 118 2.65 16.36 12.97
CA THR A 118 3.69 15.38 12.61
C THR A 118 5.00 15.76 13.31
N VAL A 119 5.99 14.87 13.26
CA VAL A 119 7.32 15.14 13.81
C VAL A 119 7.95 16.37 13.17
N GLN A 120 8.69 17.12 13.96
CA GLN A 120 9.50 18.20 13.44
C GLN A 120 10.62 17.66 12.54
N LEU A 121 10.67 18.16 11.30
CA LEU A 121 11.79 17.95 10.41
C LEU A 121 12.94 18.91 10.75
N LEU A 122 14.16 18.38 10.77
CA LEU A 122 15.39 19.12 11.03
C LEU A 122 16.25 19.15 9.76
N ASP A 123 16.89 20.28 9.49
CA ASP A 123 17.85 20.39 8.41
C ASP A 123 19.22 19.89 8.87
N ARG A 124 20.00 19.30 7.95
CA ARG A 124 21.36 18.83 8.26
C ARG A 124 22.24 19.92 8.87
N ALA A 125 22.13 21.15 8.34
CA ALA A 125 22.85 22.31 8.85
C ALA A 125 22.49 22.62 10.31
N THR A 126 21.22 22.45 10.71
CA THR A 126 20.79 22.59 12.11
C THR A 126 21.45 21.53 13.00
N LEU A 127 21.75 20.35 12.46
CA LEU A 127 22.36 19.26 13.21
C LEU A 127 23.86 19.45 13.48
N GLU A 128 24.53 20.34 12.76
CA GLU A 128 25.96 20.63 12.97
C GLU A 128 26.22 21.21 14.36
N ASP A 129 25.29 22.03 14.87
CA ASP A 129 25.35 22.66 16.20
C ASP A 129 24.41 21.99 17.23
N TRP A 130 23.82 20.84 16.89
CA TRP A 130 22.86 20.16 17.77
C TRP A 130 23.56 19.53 18.98
N ASP A 131 23.01 19.72 20.18
CA ASP A 131 23.64 19.26 21.43
C ASP A 131 23.45 17.76 21.72
N PHE A 132 22.60 17.09 20.93
CA PHE A 132 22.22 15.68 21.03
C PHE A 132 21.77 15.22 22.43
N ARG A 133 21.37 16.14 23.31
CA ARG A 133 20.70 15.77 24.58
C ARG A 133 19.39 15.02 24.31
N THR A 134 18.75 15.38 23.21
CA THR A 134 17.69 14.60 22.59
C THR A 134 18.23 14.00 21.28
N PRO A 135 18.10 12.67 21.08
CA PRO A 135 18.50 12.04 19.83
C PRO A 135 17.77 12.62 18.61
N VAL A 136 18.26 12.28 17.42
CA VAL A 136 17.61 12.58 16.15
C VAL A 136 17.47 11.28 15.37
N ILE A 137 16.38 11.11 14.63
CA ILE A 137 16.25 10.00 13.68
C ILE A 137 16.70 10.50 12.31
N ALA A 138 17.62 9.77 11.69
CA ALA A 138 17.93 9.91 10.28
C ALA A 138 17.30 8.75 9.52
N LYS A 139 16.54 9.04 8.48
CA LYS A 139 15.95 8.03 7.59
C LYS A 139 16.11 8.45 6.13
N PRO A 140 16.32 7.53 5.18
CA PRO A 140 16.27 7.88 3.76
C PRO A 140 14.93 8.52 3.40
N VAL A 141 14.94 9.49 2.49
CA VAL A 141 13.70 10.10 1.99
C VAL A 141 12.87 9.07 1.23
N SER A 142 13.54 8.28 0.38
CA SER A 142 12.96 7.16 -0.36
C SER A 142 12.53 6.02 0.57
N ARG A 143 11.31 5.53 0.38
CA ARG A 143 10.74 4.42 1.16
C ARG A 143 11.33 3.06 0.84
N ALA A 144 11.95 2.92 -0.33
CA ALA A 144 12.55 1.66 -0.78
C ALA A 144 13.86 1.36 -0.03
N ASP A 145 14.51 2.39 0.51
CA ASP A 145 15.83 2.25 1.13
C ASP A 145 15.72 1.92 2.61
N ALA A 146 16.44 0.87 3.02
CA ALA A 146 16.69 0.60 4.42
C ALA A 146 17.78 1.55 4.94
N GLY A 147 17.77 1.86 6.24
CA GLY A 147 18.82 2.70 6.84
C GLY A 147 18.36 3.71 7.87
N ILE A 148 17.29 3.41 8.61
CA ILE A 148 16.88 4.27 9.74
C ILE A 148 17.96 4.18 10.82
N ARG A 149 18.56 5.30 11.18
CA ARG A 149 19.59 5.42 12.20
C ARG A 149 19.15 6.40 13.28
N ARG A 150 19.42 6.03 14.53
CA ARG A 150 19.32 6.95 15.68
C ARG A 150 20.66 7.64 15.85
N LEU A 151 20.67 8.96 15.72
CA LEU A 151 21.82 9.81 15.95
C LEU A 151 21.81 10.29 17.41
N THR A 152 22.90 10.06 18.12
CA THR A 152 23.08 10.41 19.53
C THR A 152 24.27 11.34 19.75
N SER A 153 24.98 11.69 18.68
CA SER A 153 26.15 12.55 18.70
C SER A 153 26.43 13.12 17.31
N SER A 154 27.28 14.15 17.24
CA SER A 154 27.79 14.69 15.99
C SER A 154 28.65 13.68 15.21
N TYR A 155 29.25 12.69 15.89
CA TYR A 155 29.96 11.59 15.23
C TYR A 155 29.00 10.71 14.40
N ASP A 156 27.81 10.42 14.94
CA ASP A 156 26.80 9.65 14.21
C ASP A 156 26.37 10.37 12.92
N LEU A 157 26.30 11.71 12.95
CA LEU A 157 26.00 12.55 11.79
C LEU A 157 27.13 12.52 10.75
N ALA A 158 28.39 12.61 11.20
CA ALA A 158 29.56 12.55 10.34
C ALA A 158 29.73 11.18 9.65
N ASP A 159 29.26 10.11 10.29
CA ASP A 159 29.25 8.75 9.75
C ASP A 159 28.16 8.52 8.68
N LEU A 160 27.30 9.50 8.41
CA LEU A 160 26.33 9.44 7.30
C LEU A 160 26.97 9.95 6.03
N ASP A 161 26.70 9.27 4.91
CA ASP A 161 27.01 9.76 3.57
C ASP A 161 26.42 11.18 3.40
N PRO A 162 27.25 12.21 3.16
CA PRO A 162 26.79 13.58 3.01
C PRO A 162 25.94 13.80 1.75
N ASP A 163 26.08 12.94 0.74
CA ASP A 163 25.37 13.05 -0.53
C ASP A 163 24.06 12.24 -0.54
N ALA A 164 23.80 11.43 0.48
CA ALA A 164 22.56 10.68 0.60
C ALA A 164 21.36 11.60 0.92
N ASP A 165 20.24 11.42 0.19
CA ASP A 165 19.01 12.16 0.46
C ASP A 165 18.31 11.63 1.71
N MET A 166 18.65 12.23 2.84
CA MET A 166 18.19 11.88 4.17
C MET A 166 17.18 12.89 4.71
N LEU A 167 16.27 12.39 5.52
CA LEU A 167 15.32 13.16 6.30
C LEU A 167 15.68 12.99 7.78
N PHE A 168 15.78 14.11 8.50
CA PHE A 168 16.09 14.12 9.92
C PHE A 168 14.88 14.56 10.74
N GLU A 169 14.58 13.83 11.81
CA GLU A 169 13.41 14.03 12.64
C GLU A 169 13.79 14.16 14.10
N GLU A 170 13.04 14.98 14.82
CA GLU A 170 13.10 14.96 16.28
C GLU A 170 12.85 13.54 16.83
N TRP A 171 13.52 13.19 17.91
CA TRP A 171 13.28 11.92 18.60
C TRP A 171 12.05 12.01 19.50
N VAL A 172 11.04 11.20 19.21
CA VAL A 172 9.80 11.13 19.99
C VAL A 172 9.77 9.84 20.80
N ILE A 173 9.59 9.97 22.12
CA ILE A 173 9.40 8.84 23.02
C ILE A 173 7.91 8.61 23.22
N ALA A 174 7.33 7.77 22.37
CA ALA A 174 5.93 7.33 22.50
C ALA A 174 5.74 5.95 21.88
N PRO A 175 4.73 5.17 22.31
CA PRO A 175 4.31 3.99 21.58
C PRO A 175 3.92 4.37 20.15
N VAL A 176 4.26 3.53 19.19
CA VAL A 176 3.79 3.67 17.81
C VAL A 176 2.64 2.70 17.60
N CYS A 177 1.49 3.25 17.20
CA CYS A 177 0.33 2.51 16.73
C CYS A 177 0.30 2.56 15.21
N HIS A 178 0.16 1.42 14.55
CA HIS A 178 -0.23 1.42 13.14
C HIS A 178 -1.72 1.14 12.96
N VAL A 179 -2.29 1.78 11.96
CA VAL A 179 -3.68 1.67 11.56
C VAL A 179 -3.71 1.13 10.14
N GLU A 180 -4.21 -0.09 9.99
CA GLU A 180 -4.42 -0.73 8.71
C GLU A 180 -5.91 -0.67 8.40
N GLY A 181 -6.28 0.00 7.32
CA GLY A 181 -7.69 0.25 7.03
C GLY A 181 -7.98 0.50 5.57
N ILE A 182 -9.27 0.71 5.29
CA ILE A 182 -9.81 0.99 3.96
C ILE A 182 -10.43 2.39 3.98
N ALA A 183 -9.95 3.26 3.11
CA ALA A 183 -10.54 4.56 2.83
C ALA A 183 -11.62 4.43 1.75
N VAL A 184 -12.75 5.09 1.94
CA VAL A 184 -13.83 5.23 0.95
C VAL A 184 -14.44 6.62 1.12
N ASP A 185 -14.54 7.37 0.03
CA ASP A 185 -15.14 8.72 -0.01
C ASP A 185 -14.53 9.67 1.04
N GLY A 186 -13.21 9.58 1.24
CA GLY A 186 -12.47 10.40 2.20
C GLY A 186 -12.66 10.03 3.69
N GLY A 187 -13.33 8.91 3.99
CA GLY A 187 -13.51 8.38 5.34
C GLY A 187 -12.96 6.97 5.52
N ILE A 188 -12.92 6.48 6.76
CA ILE A 188 -12.51 5.10 7.07
C ILE A 188 -13.72 4.17 7.04
N ALA A 189 -13.77 3.24 6.08
CA ALA A 189 -14.81 2.20 6.01
C ALA A 189 -14.55 1.07 7.01
N ALA A 190 -13.29 0.69 7.20
CA ALA A 190 -12.86 -0.31 8.18
C ALA A 190 -11.41 -0.07 8.58
N ALA A 191 -11.06 -0.30 9.85
CA ALA A 191 -9.69 -0.22 10.32
C ALA A 191 -9.39 -1.24 11.42
N ARG A 192 -8.10 -1.59 11.55
CA ARG A 192 -7.53 -2.33 12.67
C ARG A 192 -6.30 -1.60 13.17
N LEU A 193 -6.17 -1.56 14.48
CA LEU A 193 -5.10 -0.85 15.16
C LEU A 193 -4.26 -1.85 15.95
N PHE A 194 -2.94 -1.69 15.85
CA PHE A 194 -2.02 -2.49 16.66
C PHE A 194 -0.83 -1.64 17.12
N TYR A 195 -0.30 -1.97 18.29
CA TYR A 195 0.99 -1.48 18.75
C TYR A 195 2.12 -2.41 18.32
N TYR A 196 3.28 -1.83 18.01
CA TYR A 196 4.50 -2.60 17.86
C TYR A 196 4.95 -3.19 19.20
N VAL A 197 5.49 -4.41 19.15
CA VAL A 197 6.16 -5.07 20.27
C VAL A 197 7.59 -5.40 19.88
N GLY A 198 8.54 -5.01 20.73
CA GLY A 198 9.97 -5.14 20.45
C GLY A 198 10.44 -4.18 19.34
N PRO A 199 11.54 -4.47 18.65
CA PRO A 199 12.10 -3.62 17.59
C PRO A 199 11.28 -3.71 16.28
N GLY A 200 9.97 -3.55 16.36
CA GLY A 200 9.03 -3.62 15.22
C GLY A 200 8.67 -5.03 14.75
N ALA A 201 9.14 -6.08 15.43
CA ALA A 201 8.97 -7.46 14.98
C ALA A 201 7.62 -8.11 15.39
N GLY A 202 6.97 -7.60 16.43
CA GLY A 202 5.66 -8.08 16.91
C GLY A 202 4.57 -7.02 16.79
N ARG A 203 3.31 -7.48 16.75
CA ARG A 203 2.13 -6.60 16.73
C ARG A 203 1.10 -7.11 17.74
N VAL A 204 0.54 -6.22 18.55
CA VAL A 204 -0.55 -6.53 19.48
C VAL A 204 -1.75 -5.62 19.21
N PRO A 205 -2.98 -6.17 19.08
CA PRO A 205 -4.15 -5.35 18.86
C PRO A 205 -4.33 -4.32 19.98
N VAL A 206 -4.71 -3.09 19.63
CA VAL A 206 -5.15 -2.12 20.62
C VAL A 206 -6.48 -2.61 21.18
N THR A 207 -6.55 -2.76 22.50
CA THR A 207 -7.75 -3.27 23.21
C THR A 207 -8.32 -2.27 24.21
N ASP A 208 -7.53 -1.26 24.60
CA ASP A 208 -8.04 -0.16 25.42
C ASP A 208 -9.00 0.70 24.59
N GLN A 209 -10.24 0.84 25.07
CA GLN A 209 -11.30 1.51 24.31
C GLN A 209 -11.04 3.00 24.11
N ARG A 210 -10.39 3.67 25.08
CA ARG A 210 -10.07 5.11 24.97
C ARG A 210 -9.00 5.35 23.93
N ALA A 211 -7.95 4.53 23.92
CA ALA A 211 -6.92 4.55 22.89
C ALA A 211 -7.51 4.23 21.52
N LEU A 212 -8.34 3.19 21.40
CA LEU A 212 -9.01 2.83 20.15
C LEU A 212 -9.79 4.01 19.56
N THR A 213 -10.65 4.66 20.34
CA THR A 213 -11.44 5.81 19.87
C THR A 213 -10.54 6.94 19.40
N ARG A 214 -9.62 7.41 20.26
CA ARG A 214 -8.72 8.53 19.96
C ARG A 214 -7.81 8.28 18.75
N LEU A 215 -7.24 7.09 18.63
CA LEU A 215 -6.34 6.75 17.52
C LEU A 215 -7.12 6.52 16.22
N THR A 216 -8.36 6.07 16.30
CA THR A 216 -9.26 5.95 15.13
C THR A 216 -9.68 7.33 14.62
N GLU A 217 -10.01 8.25 15.52
CA GLU A 217 -10.30 9.66 15.20
C GLU A 217 -9.08 10.32 14.53
N ALA A 218 -7.90 10.20 15.12
CA ALA A 218 -6.67 10.73 14.51
C ALA A 218 -6.36 10.10 13.14
N ALA A 219 -6.61 8.81 12.95
CA ALA A 219 -6.46 8.18 11.64
C ALA A 219 -7.48 8.70 10.62
N ALA A 220 -8.72 8.98 11.04
CA ALA A 220 -9.74 9.57 10.18
C ALA A 220 -9.35 10.99 9.75
N ASP A 221 -8.80 11.79 10.67
CA ASP A 221 -8.25 13.12 10.36
C ASP A 221 -7.11 13.03 9.34
N VAL A 222 -6.25 12.01 9.44
CA VAL A 222 -5.20 11.76 8.44
C VAL A 222 -5.79 11.39 7.08
N VAL A 223 -6.74 10.46 7.02
CA VAL A 223 -7.39 10.04 5.77
C VAL A 223 -8.03 11.23 5.06
N ALA A 224 -8.83 12.02 5.79
CA ALA A 224 -9.51 13.18 5.25
C ALA A 224 -8.54 14.33 4.92
N GLY A 225 -7.66 14.68 5.86
CA GLY A 225 -6.75 15.82 5.74
C GLY A 225 -5.70 15.64 4.64
N MET A 226 -5.20 14.42 4.46
CA MET A 226 -4.27 14.11 3.37
C MET A 226 -4.96 13.74 2.05
N ALA A 227 -6.30 13.74 2.02
CA ALA A 227 -7.11 13.32 0.88
C ALA A 227 -6.66 11.95 0.32
N LEU A 228 -6.50 10.97 1.21
CA LEU A 228 -6.06 9.63 0.80
C LEU A 228 -7.09 9.04 -0.18
N PRO A 229 -6.63 8.39 -1.26
CA PRO A 229 -7.54 7.83 -2.25
C PRO A 229 -8.30 6.62 -1.66
N ASP A 230 -9.42 6.30 -2.29
CA ASP A 230 -10.14 5.06 -1.98
C ASP A 230 -9.24 3.84 -2.11
N GLY A 231 -9.29 2.97 -1.11
CA GLY A 231 -8.50 1.75 -1.04
C GLY A 231 -7.83 1.53 0.30
N ALA A 232 -6.95 0.54 0.34
CA ALA A 232 -6.19 0.20 1.53
C ALA A 232 -5.19 1.31 1.90
N PHE A 233 -5.05 1.56 3.20
CA PHE A 233 -4.07 2.46 3.77
C PHE A 233 -3.37 1.81 4.96
N HIS A 234 -2.18 2.33 5.25
CA HIS A 234 -1.40 2.07 6.45
C HIS A 234 -0.94 3.42 7.00
N ILE A 235 -1.33 3.74 8.23
CA ILE A 235 -0.96 4.98 8.93
C ILE A 235 -0.16 4.58 10.16
N GLU A 236 0.95 5.24 10.43
CA GLU A 236 1.68 5.12 11.69
C GLU A 236 1.50 6.39 12.53
N LEU A 237 1.07 6.22 13.77
CA LEU A 237 0.83 7.29 14.73
C LEU A 237 1.69 7.08 15.98
N PHE A 238 2.34 8.12 16.47
CA PHE A 238 2.76 8.17 17.86
C PHE A 238 1.53 8.35 18.75
N ASP A 239 1.34 7.42 19.68
CA ASP A 239 0.25 7.47 20.66
C ASP A 239 0.61 8.39 21.83
N LEU A 240 0.38 9.68 21.65
CA LEU A 240 0.54 10.71 22.67
C LEU A 240 -0.79 10.97 23.39
N PRO A 241 -0.84 11.04 24.74
CA PRO A 241 -2.07 10.99 25.53
C PRO A 241 -3.22 11.91 25.09
N THR A 242 -2.91 13.10 24.58
CA THR A 242 -3.90 14.12 24.22
C THR A 242 -4.04 14.35 22.72
N ASN A 243 -3.00 14.06 21.94
CA ASN A 243 -2.97 14.40 20.53
C ASN A 243 -1.99 13.48 19.80
N PRO A 244 -2.48 12.34 19.25
CA PRO A 244 -1.67 11.46 18.43
C PRO A 244 -0.99 12.24 17.30
N MET A 245 0.21 11.81 16.94
CA MET A 245 1.03 12.52 15.97
C MET A 245 1.38 11.60 14.82
N LEU A 246 1.20 12.08 13.58
CA LEU A 246 1.50 11.33 12.39
C LEU A 246 3.01 11.09 12.27
N LEU A 247 3.39 9.82 12.17
CA LEU A 247 4.77 9.38 11.88
C LEU A 247 4.96 9.11 10.39
N ASP A 248 4.08 8.32 9.76
CA ASP A 248 4.14 8.02 8.33
C ASP A 248 2.76 7.59 7.79
N VAL A 249 2.58 7.71 6.48
CA VAL A 249 1.45 7.13 5.73
C VAL A 249 1.99 6.37 4.53
N LEU A 250 1.47 5.17 4.36
CA LEU A 250 1.62 4.39 3.15
C LEU A 250 0.23 4.05 2.60
N VAL A 251 -0.01 4.37 1.34
CA VAL A 251 -1.22 3.94 0.62
C VAL A 251 -0.82 2.81 -0.32
N PRO A 252 -0.93 1.53 0.10
CA PRO A 252 -0.87 0.43 -0.85
C PRO A 252 -2.03 0.61 -1.83
N LEU A 253 -1.68 0.86 -3.08
CA LEU A 253 -2.58 1.22 -4.17
C LEU A 253 -3.58 0.10 -4.56
N ALA A 254 -4.37 -0.44 -3.63
CA ALA A 254 -5.32 -1.53 -3.85
C ALA A 254 -6.73 -1.21 -3.34
N PRO A 255 -7.80 -1.40 -4.15
CA PRO A 255 -9.18 -1.31 -3.67
C PRO A 255 -9.55 -2.54 -2.83
N VAL A 256 -10.46 -2.36 -1.86
CA VAL A 256 -11.00 -3.45 -1.04
C VAL A 256 -12.51 -3.52 -1.17
N GLU A 257 -13.01 -4.71 -1.51
CA GLU A 257 -14.42 -5.09 -1.42
C GLU A 257 -14.61 -6.32 -0.50
N ASP A 258 -15.87 -6.58 -0.12
CA ASP A 258 -16.35 -7.04 1.19
C ASP A 258 -16.38 -8.57 1.48
N ARG A 259 -16.18 -8.90 2.77
CA ARG A 259 -16.55 -10.07 3.61
C ARG A 259 -16.02 -11.53 3.47
N ALA A 260 -15.24 -11.90 4.51
CA ALA A 260 -15.43 -12.96 5.55
C ALA A 260 -15.15 -14.48 5.33
N ARG A 261 -14.05 -14.94 6.00
CA ARG A 261 -13.72 -16.14 6.87
C ARG A 261 -14.43 -17.50 6.59
N THR A 262 -13.79 -18.70 6.55
CA THR A 262 -12.78 -19.36 7.44
C THR A 262 -12.10 -20.59 6.78
N LYS A 263 -10.82 -20.85 7.16
CA LYS A 263 -10.00 -22.11 7.24
C LYS A 263 -10.16 -23.17 6.12
N SER A 264 -9.13 -23.52 5.33
CA SER A 264 -7.95 -24.35 5.69
C SER A 264 -6.95 -24.40 4.52
N CYS A 265 -5.64 -24.42 4.81
CA CYS A 265 -4.54 -24.46 3.83
C CYS A 265 -4.54 -25.72 2.96
N VAL A 266 -4.45 -25.55 1.63
CA VAL A 266 -3.80 -26.52 0.73
C VAL A 266 -3.23 -25.78 -0.48
N ALA A 267 -1.91 -25.87 -0.69
CA ALA A 267 -1.33 -25.69 -2.01
C ALA A 267 -1.82 -26.84 -2.90
N THR A 268 -2.93 -26.64 -3.62
CA THR A 268 -3.31 -27.54 -4.71
C THR A 268 -3.89 -26.77 -5.87
N ARG A 269 -3.15 -26.74 -6.96
CA ARG A 269 -3.68 -27.29 -8.20
C ARG A 269 -2.68 -28.32 -8.71
N ASP A 270 -2.86 -29.57 -8.29
CA ASP A 270 -2.29 -30.69 -9.02
C ASP A 270 -3.43 -31.47 -9.67
N ARG A 271 -3.58 -31.22 -10.98
CA ARG A 271 -4.22 -32.04 -12.04
C ARG A 271 -4.84 -31.15 -13.13
N GLN A 272 -3.99 -30.44 -13.86
CA GLN A 272 -4.08 -30.52 -15.32
C GLN A 272 -2.67 -30.77 -15.86
N ARG A 273 -2.31 -32.06 -15.90
CA ARG A 273 -1.44 -32.58 -16.95
C ARG A 273 -2.13 -32.32 -18.29
N ALA A 274 -2.02 -31.11 -18.81
CA ALA A 274 -1.82 -30.93 -20.22
C ALA A 274 -0.34 -30.54 -20.36
N ARG A 275 0.50 -31.52 -20.73
CA ARG A 275 1.72 -31.18 -21.46
C ARG A 275 1.24 -30.54 -22.75
N ALA A 276 1.03 -29.23 -22.74
CA ALA A 276 1.15 -28.45 -23.96
C ALA A 276 2.65 -28.38 -24.24
N SER A 277 3.16 -29.30 -25.04
CA SER A 277 4.39 -29.06 -25.78
C SER A 277 4.13 -27.85 -26.67
N VAL A 278 4.54 -26.67 -26.21
CA VAL A 278 4.65 -25.49 -27.06
C VAL A 278 5.76 -25.82 -28.07
N PRO A 279 5.51 -25.82 -29.39
CA PRO A 279 6.61 -25.87 -30.34
C PRO A 279 7.48 -24.65 -30.05
N ALA A 280 8.80 -24.81 -30.03
CA ALA A 280 9.74 -23.70 -29.82
C ALA A 280 9.47 -22.58 -30.85
N GLY A 281 8.62 -21.64 -30.47
CA GLY A 281 8.34 -20.40 -31.17
C GLY A 281 9.24 -19.33 -30.59
N ASP A 282 9.80 -18.51 -31.48
CA ASP A 282 10.83 -17.53 -31.18
C ASP A 282 10.45 -16.61 -30.00
N PRO A 283 11.16 -16.67 -28.86
CA PRO A 283 10.91 -15.81 -27.70
C PRO A 283 11.18 -14.33 -27.96
N ARG A 284 11.73 -13.96 -29.13
CA ARG A 284 12.06 -12.56 -29.46
C ARG A 284 10.84 -11.68 -29.75
N LEU A 285 9.69 -12.25 -30.11
CA LEU A 285 8.50 -11.45 -30.48
C LEU A 285 7.66 -10.94 -29.29
N ALA A 286 7.94 -11.36 -28.05
CA ALA A 286 7.28 -10.84 -26.85
C ALA A 286 8.11 -9.80 -26.07
N LEU A 287 9.40 -9.65 -26.38
CA LEU A 287 10.35 -8.84 -25.62
C LEU A 287 10.47 -7.39 -26.11
N ASP A 288 10.14 -7.08 -27.37
CA ASP A 288 10.32 -5.74 -27.91
C ASP A 288 9.33 -4.70 -27.33
N ALA A 289 8.21 -5.14 -26.74
CA ALA A 289 7.29 -4.26 -26.00
C ALA A 289 7.71 -4.00 -24.54
N PHE A 290 8.77 -4.66 -24.05
CA PHE A 290 9.21 -4.61 -22.65
C PHE A 290 10.66 -4.15 -22.50
N ARG A 291 11.22 -3.38 -23.44
CA ARG A 291 12.53 -2.76 -23.23
C ARG A 291 12.43 -1.73 -22.11
N PHE A 292 12.91 -2.10 -20.92
CA PHE A 292 13.15 -1.23 -19.79
C PHE A 292 14.27 -0.25 -20.19
N THR A 293 13.92 0.97 -20.58
CA THR A 293 14.90 2.06 -20.58
C THR A 293 15.09 2.48 -19.14
N ALA A 294 16.23 2.12 -18.55
CA ALA A 294 16.70 2.74 -17.32
C ALA A 294 16.91 4.23 -17.60
N ALA A 295 16.19 5.07 -16.87
CA ALA A 295 16.39 6.51 -16.75
C ALA A 295 16.59 6.82 -15.27
#